data_AF-A0AAI8ZLG2-F1
#
_entry.id   AF-A0AAI8ZLG2-F1
#
_cell.length_a   1.000
_cell.length_b   1.000
_cell.length_c   1.000
_cell.angle_alpha   90.00
_cell.angle_beta   90.00
_cell.angle_gamma   90.00
#
_symmetry.space_group_name_H-M   'P 1'
#
loop_
_entity.id
_entity.type
_entity.pdbx_description
1 polymer ?
#
loop_
_entity_poly.entity_id
_entity_poly.type
_entity_poly.pdbx_seq_one_letter_code
_entity_poly.pdbx_strand_id
1 'polypeptide(L)'
;MSQGTNGGEAYKKKCHHFWQGVRFHLELAYTMEGSFSGAARELNRKRINTMHKAKWHPQTVKDGLTLYAQIDSEGEHGEAH
;
A
#
# COMPACT_ATOMS: atom_id res chain seq x y z
N MET A 1 -1.92 -31.11 -17.73
CA MET A 1 -1.59 -29.72 -18.12
C MET A 1 -1.91 -28.83 -16.92
N SER A 2 -0.90 -28.41 -16.16
CA SER A 2 -1.08 -27.55 -14.98
C SER A 2 -1.53 -26.17 -15.43
N GLN A 3 -2.75 -25.75 -15.09
CA GLN A 3 -3.16 -24.36 -15.25
C GLN A 3 -2.37 -23.53 -14.24
N GLY A 4 -1.24 -23.01 -14.70
CA GLY A 4 -0.24 -22.32 -13.89
C GLY A 4 -0.79 -21.06 -13.22
N THR A 5 -0.36 -20.88 -11.98
CA THR A 5 -0.63 -19.83 -10.99
C THR A 5 -0.25 -18.39 -11.41
N ASN A 6 -0.03 -18.13 -12.70
CA ASN A 6 0.51 -16.86 -13.24
C ASN A 6 -0.37 -15.65 -12.88
N GLY A 7 -1.68 -15.83 -12.72
CA GLY A 7 -2.59 -14.75 -12.32
C GLY A 7 -2.35 -14.26 -10.89
N GLY A 8 -1.93 -15.15 -9.98
CA GLY A 8 -1.69 -14.82 -8.58
C GLY A 8 -0.42 -13.99 -8.39
N GLU A 9 0.67 -14.35 -9.06
CA GLU A 9 1.93 -13.62 -8.98
C GLU A 9 1.86 -12.25 -9.65
N ALA A 10 1.23 -12.17 -10.83
CA ALA A 10 0.99 -10.89 -11.51
C ALA A 10 0.14 -9.94 -10.65
N TYR A 11 -0.89 -10.48 -9.97
CA TYR A 11 -1.71 -9.71 -9.04
C TYR A 11 -0.89 -9.22 -7.84
N LYS A 12 -0.10 -10.09 -7.21
CA LYS A 12 0.81 -9.70 -6.11
C LYS A 12 1.75 -8.57 -6.51
N LYS A 13 2.39 -8.66 -7.69
CA LYS A 13 3.30 -7.62 -8.19
C LYS A 13 2.58 -6.29 -8.41
N LYS A 14 1.37 -6.32 -8.96
CA LYS A 14 0.53 -5.12 -9.12
C LYS A 14 0.17 -4.50 -7.76
N CYS A 15 -0.19 -5.33 -6.78
CA CYS A 15 -0.46 -4.86 -5.43
C CYS A 15 0.76 -4.19 -4.81
N HIS A 16 1.92 -4.84 -4.91
CA HIS A 16 3.18 -4.32 -4.40
C HIS A 16 3.52 -2.95 -5.00
N HIS A 17 3.48 -2.84 -6.33
CA HIS A 17 3.77 -1.59 -7.02
C HIS A 17 2.81 -0.45 -6.64
N PHE A 18 1.50 -0.75 -6.52
CA PHE A 18 0.52 0.23 -6.06
C PHE A 18 0.88 0.73 -4.65
N TRP A 19 1.12 -0.19 -3.71
CA TRP A 19 1.44 0.18 -2.34
C TRP A 19 2.72 1.00 -2.29
N GLN A 20 3.79 0.60 -2.96
CA GLN A 20 5.02 1.41 -3.04
C GLN A 20 4.74 2.85 -3.53
N GLY A 21 3.90 3.01 -4.57
CA GLY A 21 3.56 4.33 -5.11
C GLY A 21 2.76 5.23 -4.18
N VAL A 22 1.96 4.68 -3.26
CA VAL A 22 1.13 5.46 -2.31
C VAL A 22 1.73 5.57 -0.91
N ARG A 23 2.88 4.96 -0.66
CA ARG A 23 3.55 4.92 0.65
C ARG A 23 3.76 6.29 1.26
N PHE A 24 4.47 7.15 0.54
CA PHE A 24 4.78 8.50 1.00
C PHE A 24 3.52 9.27 1.38
N HIS A 25 2.44 9.13 0.59
CA HIS A 25 1.17 9.80 0.87
C HIS A 25 0.50 9.27 2.15
N LEU A 26 0.55 7.96 2.39
CA LEU A 26 0.00 7.34 3.59
C LEU A 26 0.73 7.77 4.86
N GLU A 27 2.07 7.70 4.84
CA GLU A 27 2.91 8.11 5.96
C GLU A 27 2.71 9.59 6.28
N LEU A 28 2.82 10.45 5.27
CA LEU A 28 2.64 11.89 5.44
C LEU A 28 1.23 12.22 5.98
N ALA A 29 0.19 11.59 5.45
CA ALA A 29 -1.18 11.82 5.92
C ALA A 29 -1.36 11.37 7.38
N TYR A 30 -0.78 10.25 7.78
CA TYR A 30 -0.87 9.77 9.16
C TYR A 30 -0.07 10.64 10.13
N THR A 31 1.16 11.03 9.77
CA THR A 31 2.00 11.92 10.59
C THR A 31 1.34 13.29 10.79
N MET A 32 0.69 13.84 9.77
CA MET A 32 0.02 15.15 9.85
C MET A 32 -1.26 15.12 10.68
N GLU A 33 -2.05 14.05 10.56
CA GLU A 33 -3.39 13.98 11.15
C GLU A 33 -3.44 13.25 12.50
N GLY A 34 -2.41 12.47 12.83
CA GLY A 34 -2.29 11.72 14.08
C GLY A 34 -3.30 10.58 14.25
N SER A 35 -4.10 10.26 13.23
CA SER A 35 -5.12 9.21 13.30
C SER A 35 -5.41 8.60 11.92
N PHE A 36 -5.79 7.32 11.88
CA PHE A 36 -6.16 6.65 10.62
C PHE A 36 -7.38 7.30 9.94
N SER A 37 -8.35 7.76 10.74
CA SER A 37 -9.55 8.43 10.23
C SER A 37 -9.26 9.83 9.69
N GLY A 38 -8.31 10.57 10.28
CA GLY A 38 -7.83 11.83 9.74
C GLY A 38 -7.05 11.62 8.44
N ALA A 39 -6.11 10.67 8.44
CA ALA A 39 -5.33 10.32 7.26
C ALA A 39 -6.21 9.90 6.07
N ALA A 40 -7.22 9.06 6.29
CA ALA A 40 -8.16 8.66 5.23
C ALA A 40 -8.94 9.87 4.66
N ARG A 41 -9.36 10.81 5.52
CA ARG A 41 -10.02 12.06 5.08
C ARG A 41 -9.06 12.91 4.25
N GLU A 42 -7.82 13.04 4.68
CA GLU A 42 -6.80 13.84 4.00
C GLU A 42 -6.43 13.26 2.62
N LEU A 43 -6.27 11.94 2.52
CA LEU A 43 -6.01 11.25 1.25
C LEU A 43 -7.18 11.42 0.26
N ASN A 44 -8.40 11.28 0.75
CA ASN A 44 -9.61 11.50 -0.06
C ASN A 44 -9.73 12.97 -0.51
N ARG A 45 -9.42 13.93 0.37
CA ARG A 45 -9.41 15.37 0.03
C ARG A 45 -8.40 15.69 -1.05
N LYS A 46 -7.22 15.08 -0.99
CA LYS A 46 -6.14 15.18 -2.00
C LYS A 46 -6.37 14.37 -3.27
N ARG A 47 -7.48 13.61 -3.35
CA ARG A 47 -7.83 12.75 -4.48
C ARG A 47 -6.76 11.71 -4.82
N ILE A 48 -6.08 11.18 -3.79
CA ILE A 48 -5.17 10.04 -3.97
C ILE A 48 -6.02 8.80 -4.23
N ASN A 49 -5.85 8.17 -5.39
CA ASN A 49 -6.64 7.00 -5.76
C ASN A 49 -6.16 5.75 -5.02
N THR A 50 -7.10 4.93 -4.56
CA THR A 50 -6.81 3.53 -4.18
C THR A 50 -6.64 2.66 -5.43
N MET A 51 -6.18 1.41 -5.26
CA MET A 51 -5.97 0.46 -6.36
C MET A 51 -7.22 0.25 -7.22
N HIS A 52 -8.40 0.29 -6.60
CA HIS A 52 -9.70 0.13 -7.26
C HIS A 52 -10.41 1.46 -7.53
N LYS A 53 -9.72 2.59 -7.40
CA LYS A 53 -10.28 3.95 -7.53
C LYS A 53 -11.45 4.22 -6.54
N ALA A 54 -11.50 3.48 -5.44
CA ALA A 54 -12.41 3.69 -4.33
C ALA A 54 -11.86 4.75 -3.35
N LYS A 55 -12.68 5.12 -2.37
CA LYS A 55 -12.27 6.01 -1.26
C LYS A 55 -11.32 5.30 -0.30
N TRP A 56 -10.44 6.07 0.33
CA TRP A 56 -9.67 5.62 1.48
C TRP A 56 -10.58 5.45 2.70
N HIS A 57 -10.41 4.33 3.39
CA HIS A 57 -11.02 4.04 4.69
C HIS A 57 -9.94 3.92 5.77
N PRO A 58 -10.25 4.17 7.05
CA PRO A 58 -9.28 4.08 8.14
C PRO A 58 -8.58 2.72 8.21
N GLN A 59 -9.33 1.63 7.97
CA GLN A 59 -8.76 0.28 7.94
C GLN A 59 -7.73 0.13 6.80
N THR A 60 -8.04 0.61 5.60
CA THR A 60 -7.13 0.58 4.45
C THR A 60 -5.84 1.37 4.70
N VAL A 61 -5.91 2.47 5.44
CA VAL A 61 -4.72 3.24 5.85
C VAL A 61 -3.86 2.41 6.81
N LYS A 62 -4.47 1.78 7.83
CA LYS A 62 -3.76 0.91 8.76
C LYS A 62 -3.09 -0.27 8.05
N ASP A 63 -3.82 -0.91 7.14
CA ASP A 63 -3.31 -2.05 6.37
C ASP A 63 -2.12 -1.63 5.51
N GLY A 64 -2.24 -0.50 4.81
CA GLY A 64 -1.15 0.06 3.99
C GLY A 64 0.11 0.34 4.80
N LEU A 65 -0.02 1.00 5.95
CA LEU A 65 1.11 1.28 6.85
C LEU A 65 1.75 0.01 7.43
N THR A 66 0.96 -1.05 7.65
CA THR A 66 1.46 -2.34 8.16
C THR A 66 2.18 -3.13 7.06
N LEU A 67 1.68 -3.09 5.83
CA LEU A 67 2.26 -3.75 4.66
C LEU A 67 3.67 -3.23 4.37
N TYR A 68 3.95 -1.93 4.57
CA TYR A 68 5.30 -1.39 4.34
C TYR A 68 6.34 -1.94 5.29
N ALA A 69 5.98 -2.15 6.56
CA ALA A 69 6.91 -2.75 7.52
C ALA A 69 7.35 -4.17 7.08
N GLN A 70 6.49 -4.90 6.37
CA GLN A 70 6.80 -6.22 5.82
C GLN A 70 7.60 -6.13 4.52
N ILE A 71 7.23 -5.21 3.62
CA ILE A 71 7.92 -5.00 2.34
C ILE A 71 9.37 -4.55 2.55
N ASP A 72 9.62 -3.64 3.48
CA ASP A 72 10.98 -3.18 3.79
C ASP A 72 11.84 -4.34 4.33
N SER A 73 11.26 -5.23 5.14
CA SER A 73 11.96 -6.41 5.64
C SER A 73 12.29 -7.46 4.56
N GLU A 74 11.51 -7.51 3.48
CA GLU A 74 11.79 -8.39 2.33
C GLU A 74 12.84 -7.79 1.38
N GLY A 75 12.94 -6.46 1.30
CA GLY A 75 13.92 -5.75 0.47
C GLY A 75 15.36 -5.83 0.98
N GLU A 76 15.57 -5.89 2.29
CA GLU A 76 16.91 -5.96 2.90
C GLU A 76 17.62 -7.32 2.69
N HIS A 77 16.91 -8.36 2.24
CA HIS A 77 17.49 -9.67 1.93
C HIS A 77 17.82 -9.89 0.44
N GLY A 78 17.61 -8.89 -0.42
CA GLY A 78 17.74 -9.01 -1.88
C GLY A 78 19.07 -8.55 -2.50
N GLU A 79 19.94 -7.87 -1.75
CA GLU A 79 21.23 -7.38 -2.25
C GLU A 79 22.40 -8.04 -1.52
N ALA A 80 22.58 -9.34 -1.76
CA ALA A 80 23.85 -10.03 -1.55
C ALA A 80 23.99 -11.13 -2.60
N HIS A 81 24.47 -10.78 -3.79
CA HIS A 81 25.49 -11.53 -4.54
C HIS A 81 25.79 -10.92 -5.92
#